data_AF-A0A7W0VGL7-F1
#
_entry.id   AF-A0A7W0VGL7-F1
#
_cell.length_a   1.000
_cell.length_b   1.000
_cell.length_c   1.000
_cell.angle_alpha   90.00
_cell.angle_beta   90.00
_cell.angle_gamma   90.00
#
_symmetry.space_group_name_H-M   'P 1'
#
loop_
_entity.id
_entity.type
_entity.pdbx_description
1 polymer ?
#
loop_
_entity_poly.entity_id
_entity_poly.type
_entity_poly.pdbx_seq_one_letter_code
_entity_poly.pdbx_strand_id
1 'polypeptide(L)'
;MPRTPGQLHALRSRREHAQANRALARMFRMTGARSAVVRLHEGPLETLYLPDLDIWLAAHALANRYRNAFGPGDPVGRRNLWPSIQLNLALAPGSARPHARFLRDARERIWIAHTGTLGGRQPGISRAGFLDLLGGGRPVTIDGATEQLVVLGTLAEPFGLLAQIARVTHAASHFRSALAAGLSTGASG
;
A
#
# COMPACT_ATOMS: atom_id res chain seq x y z
N MET A 1 0.60 16.42 -4.58
CA MET A 1 -0.29 15.24 -4.45
C MET A 1 -1.06 15.03 -5.74
N PRO A 2 -1.39 13.79 -6.15
CA PRO A 2 -2.15 13.53 -7.37
C PRO A 2 -3.53 14.21 -7.34
N ARG A 3 -4.01 14.71 -8.47
CA ARG A 3 -5.42 15.10 -8.62
C ARG A 3 -6.26 13.83 -8.60
N THR A 4 -7.34 13.84 -7.81
CA THR A 4 -8.29 12.72 -7.80
C THR A 4 -8.94 12.68 -9.20
N PRO A 5 -8.92 11.54 -9.90
CA PRO A 5 -9.69 11.39 -11.13
C PRO A 5 -11.19 11.56 -10.84
N GLY A 6 -12.01 11.72 -11.88
CA GLY A 6 -13.47 11.80 -11.76
C GLY A 6 -14.08 10.48 -11.26
N GLN A 7 -15.14 10.02 -11.92
CA GLN A 7 -15.78 8.75 -11.53
C GLN A 7 -14.80 7.57 -11.62
N LEU A 8 -14.75 6.75 -10.56
CA LEU A 8 -13.96 5.54 -10.49
C LEU A 8 -14.85 4.30 -10.40
N HIS A 9 -14.31 3.18 -10.87
CA HIS A 9 -14.96 1.88 -10.86
C HIS A 9 -14.08 0.83 -10.20
N ALA A 10 -14.68 -0.10 -9.45
CA ALA A 10 -13.96 -1.27 -8.99
C ALA A 10 -13.63 -2.20 -10.17
N LEU A 11 -12.47 -2.85 -10.14
CA LEU A 11 -12.14 -3.90 -11.09
C LEU A 11 -13.16 -5.04 -10.97
N ARG A 12 -13.52 -5.66 -12.08
CA ARG A 12 -14.67 -6.56 -12.22
C ARG A 12 -14.31 -8.04 -12.32
N SER A 13 -13.02 -8.38 -12.42
CA SER A 13 -12.62 -9.80 -12.50
C SER A 13 -11.33 -10.12 -11.75
N ARG A 14 -11.15 -11.41 -11.45
CA ARG A 14 -9.90 -11.95 -10.91
C ARG A 14 -8.70 -11.69 -11.84
N ARG A 15 -8.93 -11.77 -13.16
CA ARG A 15 -7.89 -11.53 -14.16
C ARG A 15 -7.37 -10.09 -14.09
N GLU A 16 -8.26 -9.12 -13.98
CA GLU A 16 -7.88 -7.70 -13.87
C GLU A 16 -7.08 -7.43 -12.60
N HIS A 17 -7.52 -7.96 -11.45
CA HIS A 17 -6.78 -7.84 -10.20
C HIS A 17 -5.39 -8.46 -10.27
N ALA A 18 -5.28 -9.66 -10.87
CA ALA A 18 -4.02 -10.34 -11.07
C ALA A 18 -3.07 -9.53 -11.98
N GLN A 19 -3.59 -8.94 -13.06
CA GLN A 19 -2.82 -8.10 -13.98
C GLN A 19 -2.33 -6.83 -13.28
N ALA A 20 -3.20 -6.13 -12.55
CA ALA A 20 -2.85 -4.92 -11.81
C ALA A 20 -1.79 -5.21 -10.73
N ASN A 21 -1.92 -6.31 -10.00
CA ASN A 21 -0.94 -6.71 -8.99
C ASN A 21 0.43 -7.05 -9.61
N ARG A 22 0.46 -7.77 -10.73
CA ARG A 22 1.71 -8.03 -11.47
C ARG A 22 2.34 -6.74 -11.99
N ALA A 23 1.53 -5.80 -12.48
CA ALA A 23 2.02 -4.51 -12.96
C ALA A 23 2.68 -3.70 -11.84
N LEU A 24 2.10 -3.68 -10.63
CA LEU A 24 2.71 -3.05 -9.46
C LEU A 24 4.09 -3.66 -9.13
N ALA A 25 4.19 -4.99 -9.05
CA ALA A 25 5.48 -5.65 -8.78
C ALA A 25 6.49 -5.42 -9.91
N ARG A 26 6.03 -5.35 -11.17
CA ARG A 26 6.87 -5.04 -12.32
C ARG A 26 7.44 -3.62 -12.27
N MET A 27 6.68 -2.65 -11.75
CA MET A 27 7.16 -1.26 -11.61
C MET A 27 8.40 -1.16 -10.74
N PHE A 28 8.44 -1.87 -9.60
CA PHE A 28 9.63 -1.93 -8.76
C PHE A 28 10.85 -2.39 -9.58
N ARG A 29 10.71 -3.51 -10.31
CA ARG A 29 11.81 -4.04 -11.14
C ARG A 29 12.24 -3.05 -12.23
N MET A 30 11.30 -2.40 -12.89
CA MET A 30 11.58 -1.43 -13.96
C MET A 30 12.18 -0.12 -13.44
N THR A 31 12.07 0.17 -12.15
CA THR A 31 12.59 1.40 -11.52
C THR A 31 13.89 1.16 -10.75
N GLY A 32 14.59 0.06 -11.03
CA GLY A 32 15.91 -0.20 -10.46
C GLY A 32 15.89 -0.93 -9.12
N ALA A 33 14.75 -1.52 -8.73
CA ALA A 33 14.73 -2.33 -7.52
C ALA A 33 15.60 -3.59 -7.70
N ARG A 34 16.43 -3.88 -6.70
CA ARG A 34 17.14 -5.16 -6.60
C ARG A 34 16.25 -6.21 -5.94
N SER A 35 16.46 -7.47 -6.30
CA SER A 35 15.71 -8.61 -5.75
C SER A 35 16.60 -9.45 -4.82
N ALA A 36 16.04 -9.89 -3.69
CA ALA A 36 16.66 -10.85 -2.79
C ALA A 36 15.60 -11.74 -2.16
N VAL A 37 15.97 -12.96 -1.74
CA VAL A 37 15.10 -13.79 -0.91
C VAL A 37 15.30 -13.41 0.55
N VAL A 38 14.23 -12.94 1.20
CA VAL A 38 14.26 -12.50 2.59
C VAL A 38 13.23 -13.28 3.39
N ARG A 39 13.58 -13.63 4.65
CA ARG A 39 12.68 -14.36 5.54
C ARG A 39 11.71 -13.39 6.21
N LEU A 40 10.44 -13.49 5.83
CA LEU A 40 9.31 -12.86 6.52
C LEU A 40 8.64 -13.88 7.45
N HIS A 41 7.61 -13.45 8.19
CA HIS A 41 6.84 -14.33 9.08
C HIS A 41 6.25 -15.54 8.34
N GLU A 42 5.87 -15.37 7.08
CA GLU A 42 5.32 -16.44 6.23
C GLU A 42 6.39 -17.36 5.63
N GLY A 43 7.67 -17.08 5.84
CA GLY A 43 8.79 -17.83 5.28
C GLY A 43 9.66 -17.01 4.31
N PRO A 44 10.57 -17.68 3.59
CA PRO A 44 11.44 -17.04 2.60
C PRO A 44 10.61 -16.57 1.39
N LEU A 45 10.70 -15.29 1.06
CA LEU A 45 9.97 -14.67 -0.05
C LEU A 45 10.89 -13.78 -0.88
N GLU A 46 10.66 -13.77 -2.20
CA GLU A 46 11.26 -12.76 -3.07
C GLU A 46 10.81 -11.38 -2.60
N THR A 47 11.79 -10.51 -2.35
CA THR A 47 11.60 -9.16 -1.86
C THR A 47 12.38 -8.21 -2.76
N LEU A 48 11.68 -7.21 -3.30
CA LEU A 48 12.23 -6.17 -4.15
C LEU A 48 12.57 -4.96 -3.27
N TYR A 49 13.78 -4.45 -3.32
CA TYR A 49 14.18 -3.24 -2.61
C TYR A 49 14.56 -2.14 -3.60
N LEU A 50 13.92 -0.98 -3.46
CA LEU A 50 14.13 0.19 -4.30
C LEU A 50 14.97 1.22 -3.51
N PRO A 51 16.29 1.34 -3.78
CA PRO A 51 17.19 2.15 -2.98
C PRO A 51 16.82 3.63 -2.94
N ASP A 52 16.44 4.21 -4.08
CA ASP A 52 16.17 5.65 -4.23
C ASP A 52 14.99 6.13 -3.36
N LEU A 53 14.07 5.21 -3.02
CA LEU A 53 12.91 5.50 -2.17
C LEU A 53 13.03 4.88 -0.76
N ASP A 54 14.13 4.19 -0.49
CA ASP A 54 14.38 3.44 0.75
C ASP A 54 13.19 2.57 1.19
N ILE A 55 12.62 1.81 0.25
CA ILE A 55 11.51 0.90 0.55
C ILE A 55 11.70 -0.47 -0.09
N TRP A 56 11.18 -1.50 0.59
CA TRP A 56 11.04 -2.84 0.05
C TRP A 56 9.58 -3.23 -0.18
N LEU A 57 9.39 -4.19 -1.09
CA LEU A 57 8.13 -4.82 -1.45
C LEU A 57 8.31 -6.34 -1.43
N ALA A 58 7.53 -7.03 -0.60
CA ALA A 58 7.29 -8.46 -0.74
C ALA A 58 5.85 -8.69 -1.22
N ALA A 59 5.72 -9.09 -2.50
CA ALA A 59 4.43 -9.28 -3.16
C ALA A 59 4.19 -10.77 -3.44
N HIS A 60 3.12 -11.34 -2.88
CA HIS A 60 2.73 -12.73 -3.13
C HIS A 60 1.21 -12.90 -3.02
N ALA A 61 0.70 -13.97 -3.62
CA ALA A 61 -0.69 -14.36 -3.46
C ALA A 61 -0.85 -15.22 -2.19
N LEU A 62 -1.92 -14.97 -1.46
CA LEU A 62 -2.47 -15.84 -0.42
C LEU A 62 -3.83 -16.36 -0.89
N ALA A 63 -4.43 -17.28 -0.15
CA ALA A 63 -5.72 -17.90 -0.52
C ALA A 63 -6.84 -16.87 -0.80
N ASN A 64 -6.84 -15.72 -0.12
CA ASN A 64 -7.91 -14.72 -0.20
C ASN A 64 -7.50 -13.33 -0.72
N ARG A 65 -6.20 -13.05 -0.90
CA ARG A 65 -5.71 -11.71 -1.27
C ARG A 65 -4.33 -11.76 -1.93
N TYR A 66 -3.99 -10.68 -2.63
CA TYR A 66 -2.60 -10.34 -2.92
C TYR A 66 -2.03 -9.57 -1.73
N ARG A 67 -1.05 -10.16 -1.05
CA ARG A 67 -0.34 -9.47 0.02
C ARG A 67 0.85 -8.74 -0.59
N ASN A 68 0.74 -7.42 -0.63
CA ASN A 68 1.83 -6.52 -0.95
C ASN A 68 2.28 -5.86 0.34
N ALA A 69 3.33 -6.40 0.93
CA ALA A 69 3.92 -5.93 2.18
C ALA A 69 5.04 -4.94 1.86
N PHE A 70 5.03 -3.78 2.53
CA PHE A 70 6.03 -2.73 2.35
C PHE A 70 6.62 -2.31 3.69
N GLY A 71 7.91 -1.97 3.68
CA GLY A 71 8.59 -1.34 4.80
C GLY A 71 9.81 -0.56 4.33
N PRO A 72 10.40 0.26 5.22
CA PRO A 72 11.59 1.03 4.90
C PRO A 72 12.89 0.24 5.14
N GLY A 73 13.99 0.73 4.58
CA GLY A 73 15.33 0.17 4.78
C GLY A 73 15.64 -1.01 3.86
N ASP A 74 16.93 -1.28 3.66
CA ASP A 74 17.37 -2.50 2.97
C ASP A 74 16.88 -3.76 3.72
N PRO A 75 16.11 -4.67 3.10
CA PRO A 75 15.64 -5.87 3.76
C PRO A 75 16.74 -6.94 3.94
N VAL A 76 17.86 -6.85 3.22
CA VAL A 76 18.94 -7.85 3.29
C VAL A 76 19.66 -7.80 4.64
N GLY A 77 19.91 -8.98 5.23
CA GLY A 77 20.61 -9.11 6.51
C GLY A 77 19.77 -8.74 7.75
N ARG A 78 18.57 -8.17 7.58
CA ARG A 78 17.71 -7.81 8.71
C ARG A 78 17.01 -9.03 9.30
N ARG A 79 17.10 -9.15 10.63
CA ARG A 79 16.33 -10.12 11.41
C ARG A 79 14.95 -9.53 11.73
N ASN A 80 13.91 -10.36 11.71
CA ASN A 80 12.54 -9.97 12.07
C ASN A 80 12.00 -8.81 11.22
N LEU A 81 12.05 -8.94 9.89
CA LEU A 81 11.54 -7.93 8.99
C LEU A 81 10.00 -7.86 9.07
N TRP A 82 9.48 -6.74 9.58
CA TRP A 82 8.05 -6.47 9.69
C TRP A 82 7.62 -5.36 8.72
N PRO A 83 6.53 -5.55 7.95
CA PRO A 83 6.02 -4.48 7.09
C PRO A 83 5.39 -3.35 7.91
N SER A 84 5.65 -2.12 7.48
CA SER A 84 5.00 -0.92 8.01
C SER A 84 3.56 -0.80 7.50
N ILE A 85 3.35 -1.10 6.20
CA ILE A 85 2.03 -1.15 5.56
C ILE A 85 1.85 -2.43 4.75
N GLN A 86 0.59 -2.79 4.53
CA GLN A 86 0.20 -3.84 3.59
C GLN A 86 -0.97 -3.33 2.77
N LEU A 87 -0.88 -3.40 1.44
CA LEU A 87 -2.01 -3.02 0.59
C LEU A 87 -3.12 -4.08 0.61
N ASN A 88 -2.79 -5.37 0.81
CA ASN A 88 -3.76 -6.47 0.87
C ASN A 88 -4.84 -6.37 -0.22
N LEU A 89 -4.42 -6.35 -1.48
CA LEU A 89 -5.31 -6.15 -2.62
C LEU A 89 -6.19 -7.39 -2.86
N ALA A 90 -7.43 -7.19 -3.27
CA ALA A 90 -8.37 -8.28 -3.51
C ALA A 90 -7.92 -9.22 -4.63
N LEU A 91 -8.21 -10.53 -4.53
CA LEU A 91 -8.01 -11.46 -5.66
C LEU A 91 -9.06 -11.29 -6.74
N ALA A 92 -10.26 -10.85 -6.36
CA ALA A 92 -11.45 -10.75 -7.19
C ALA A 92 -12.41 -9.73 -6.55
N PRO A 93 -13.43 -9.25 -7.28
CA PRO A 93 -14.45 -8.37 -6.71
C PRO A 93 -15.08 -8.98 -5.45
N GLY A 94 -15.41 -8.14 -4.48
CA GLY A 94 -16.10 -8.57 -3.25
C GLY A 94 -15.23 -9.32 -2.22
N SER A 95 -13.90 -9.45 -2.44
CA SER A 95 -13.03 -10.09 -1.44
C SER A 95 -13.05 -9.34 -0.09
N ALA A 96 -13.14 -10.09 1.00
CA ALA A 96 -13.17 -9.53 2.34
C ALA A 96 -11.79 -8.99 2.76
N ARG A 97 -11.78 -7.79 3.34
CA ARG A 97 -10.64 -7.11 3.99
C ARG A 97 -9.53 -6.52 3.10
N PRO A 98 -9.82 -5.78 2.03
CA PRO A 98 -8.75 -5.11 1.31
C PRO A 98 -8.32 -3.83 2.05
N HIS A 99 -7.02 -3.69 2.33
CA HIS A 99 -6.47 -2.44 2.87
C HIS A 99 -6.27 -1.38 1.79
N ALA A 100 -6.33 -1.79 0.52
CA ALA A 100 -6.25 -0.94 -0.65
C ALA A 100 -7.22 -1.41 -1.73
N ARG A 101 -7.50 -0.55 -2.70
CA ARG A 101 -8.34 -0.81 -3.86
C ARG A 101 -7.52 -0.64 -5.13
N PHE A 102 -7.74 -1.53 -6.08
CA PHE A 102 -7.57 -1.17 -7.47
C PHE A 102 -8.84 -0.50 -7.94
N LEU A 103 -8.69 0.61 -8.65
CA LEU A 103 -9.79 1.40 -9.21
C LEU A 103 -9.49 1.70 -10.67
N ARG A 104 -10.51 1.86 -11.50
CA ARG A 104 -10.37 2.22 -12.91
C ARG A 104 -11.08 3.55 -13.16
N ASP A 105 -10.42 4.46 -13.87
CA ASP A 105 -11.05 5.70 -14.33
C ASP A 105 -11.62 5.57 -15.75
N ALA A 106 -12.34 6.60 -16.21
CA ALA A 106 -12.93 6.64 -17.56
C ALA A 106 -11.89 6.62 -18.72
N ARG A 107 -10.59 6.74 -18.42
CA ARG A 107 -9.49 6.60 -19.38
C ARG A 107 -8.82 5.22 -19.30
N GLU A 108 -9.49 4.25 -18.68
CA GLU A 108 -8.98 2.89 -18.43
C GLU A 108 -7.70 2.83 -17.58
N ARG A 109 -7.32 3.93 -16.92
CA ARG A 109 -6.13 3.93 -16.06
C ARG A 109 -6.48 3.25 -14.75
N ILE A 110 -5.58 2.37 -14.29
CA ILE A 110 -5.71 1.70 -13.01
C ILE A 110 -5.06 2.55 -11.93
N TRP A 111 -5.86 2.93 -10.94
CA TRP A 111 -5.48 3.67 -9.75
C TRP A 111 -5.34 2.72 -8.56
N ILE A 112 -4.48 3.09 -7.62
CA ILE A 112 -4.36 2.43 -6.32
C ILE A 112 -4.71 3.44 -5.23
N ALA A 113 -5.61 3.06 -4.35
CA ALA A 113 -6.00 3.86 -3.20
C ALA A 113 -5.93 3.01 -1.92
N HIS A 114 -5.35 3.56 -0.85
CA HIS A 114 -5.27 2.91 0.45
C HIS A 114 -6.45 3.35 1.34
N THR A 115 -6.97 2.45 2.16
CA THR A 115 -8.14 2.70 3.02
C THR A 115 -7.83 3.52 4.27
N GLY A 116 -6.55 3.77 4.54
CA GLY A 116 -6.07 4.33 5.81
C GLY A 116 -5.98 3.28 6.93
N THR A 117 -6.20 2.01 6.64
CA THR A 117 -6.14 0.95 7.66
C THR A 117 -4.71 0.42 7.79
N LEU A 118 -4.11 0.58 8.97
CA LEU A 118 -2.87 -0.11 9.32
C LEU A 118 -3.20 -1.43 10.01
N GLY A 119 -2.73 -2.55 9.43
CA GLY A 119 -2.86 -3.86 10.07
C GLY A 119 -1.96 -4.02 11.31
N GLY A 120 -2.04 -5.18 11.96
CA GLY A 120 -1.01 -5.62 12.93
C GLY A 120 -1.35 -5.53 14.41
N ARG A 121 -2.59 -5.20 14.80
CA ARG A 121 -3.09 -5.23 16.21
C ARG A 121 -2.25 -4.47 17.25
N GLN A 122 -1.32 -3.61 16.83
CA GLN A 122 -0.52 -2.80 17.75
C GLN A 122 -1.46 -1.82 18.47
N PRO A 123 -1.50 -1.84 19.82
CA PRO A 123 -2.30 -0.88 20.59
C PRO A 123 -1.95 0.56 20.22
N GLY A 124 -2.96 1.43 20.19
CA GLY A 124 -2.80 2.85 19.82
C GLY A 124 -2.83 3.14 18.32
N ILE A 125 -2.84 2.12 17.45
CA ILE A 125 -3.04 2.33 16.01
C ILE A 125 -4.52 2.39 15.69
N SER A 126 -5.02 3.58 15.35
CA SER A 126 -6.36 3.78 14.80
C SER A 126 -6.27 4.20 13.33
N ARG A 127 -7.32 3.87 12.56
CA ARG A 127 -7.47 4.37 11.19
C ARG A 127 -7.51 5.91 11.15
N ALA A 128 -8.22 6.52 12.10
CA ALA A 128 -8.32 7.98 12.18
C ALA A 128 -6.94 8.63 12.35
N GLY A 129 -6.18 8.22 13.38
CA GLY A 129 -4.85 8.79 13.64
C GLY A 129 -3.87 8.58 12.49
N PHE A 130 -3.94 7.43 11.79
CA PHE A 130 -3.10 7.24 10.60
C PHE A 130 -3.54 8.12 9.41
N LEU A 131 -4.84 8.32 9.20
CA LEU A 131 -5.31 9.25 8.18
C LEU A 131 -4.88 10.67 8.50
N ASP A 132 -4.99 11.11 9.74
CA ASP A 132 -4.59 12.46 10.17
C ASP A 132 -3.11 12.70 9.88
N LEU A 133 -2.24 11.73 10.21
CA LEU A 133 -0.81 11.79 9.87
C LEU A 133 -0.56 11.95 8.36
N LEU A 134 -1.44 11.40 7.51
CA LEU A 134 -1.31 11.48 6.06
C LEU A 134 -1.90 12.76 5.45
N GLY A 135 -2.51 13.63 6.29
CA GLY A 135 -3.24 14.83 5.86
C GLY A 135 -4.70 14.53 5.48
N GLY A 136 -5.27 13.45 6.02
CA GLY A 136 -6.64 13.01 5.78
C GLY A 136 -6.81 12.07 4.58
N GLY A 137 -7.94 11.37 4.59
CA GLY A 137 -8.48 10.71 3.39
C GLY A 137 -9.13 11.73 2.46
N ARG A 138 -9.33 11.35 1.20
CA ARG A 138 -10.14 12.10 0.25
C ARG A 138 -11.43 11.36 -0.05
N PRO A 139 -12.56 12.06 -0.24
CA PRO A 139 -13.75 11.43 -0.76
C PRO A 139 -13.48 10.95 -2.19
N VAL A 140 -13.74 9.68 -2.44
CA VAL A 140 -13.60 9.02 -3.73
C VAL A 140 -14.89 8.27 -4.02
N THR A 141 -15.55 8.60 -5.13
CA THR A 141 -16.77 7.91 -5.57
C THR A 141 -16.41 6.72 -6.44
N ILE A 142 -16.79 5.52 -5.98
CA ILE A 142 -16.55 4.23 -6.59
C ILE A 142 -17.91 3.57 -6.83
N ASP A 143 -18.27 3.35 -8.08
CA ASP A 143 -19.55 2.69 -8.43
C ASP A 143 -20.79 3.31 -7.74
N GLY A 144 -20.78 4.65 -7.58
CA GLY A 144 -21.85 5.41 -6.95
C GLY A 144 -21.76 5.53 -5.42
N ALA A 145 -20.89 4.77 -4.75
CA ALA A 145 -20.64 4.89 -3.32
C ALA A 145 -19.41 5.77 -3.04
N THR A 146 -19.48 6.66 -2.05
CA THR A 146 -18.34 7.51 -1.67
C THR A 146 -17.60 6.95 -0.46
N GLU A 147 -16.29 6.77 -0.59
CA GLU A 147 -15.39 6.29 0.47
C GLU A 147 -14.28 7.32 0.75
N GLN A 148 -13.79 7.37 2.00
CA GLN A 148 -12.62 8.16 2.38
C GLN A 148 -11.34 7.34 2.18
N LEU A 149 -10.54 7.68 1.16
CA LEU A 149 -9.35 6.93 0.75
C LEU A 149 -8.12 7.82 0.57
N VAL A 150 -6.95 7.24 0.79
CA VAL A 150 -5.65 7.86 0.44
C VAL A 150 -5.28 7.41 -0.96
N VAL A 151 -5.49 8.28 -1.96
CA VAL A 151 -5.14 7.98 -3.35
C VAL A 151 -3.62 7.99 -3.50
N LEU A 152 -3.03 6.83 -3.83
CA LEU A 152 -1.58 6.68 -3.99
C LEU A 152 -1.13 7.12 -5.38
N GLY A 153 -1.93 6.83 -6.42
CA GLY A 153 -1.61 7.21 -7.79
C GLY A 153 -2.10 6.17 -8.78
N THR A 154 -1.56 6.22 -10.00
CA THR A 154 -1.94 5.32 -11.08
C THR A 154 -0.77 4.47 -11.56
N LEU A 155 -1.07 3.25 -12.00
CA LEU A 155 -0.14 2.39 -12.71
C LEU A 155 0.38 3.02 -14.02
N ALA A 156 -0.31 4.02 -14.58
CA ALA A 156 0.19 4.76 -15.74
C ALA A 156 1.32 5.76 -15.41
N GLU A 157 1.54 6.07 -14.12
CA GLU A 157 2.52 7.06 -13.65
C GLU A 157 3.41 6.44 -12.55
N PRO A 158 4.33 5.52 -12.91
CA PRO A 158 5.04 4.67 -11.95
C PRO A 158 5.79 5.46 -10.87
N PHE A 159 6.56 6.48 -11.25
CA PHE A 159 7.36 7.26 -10.30
C PHE A 159 6.50 7.98 -9.26
N GLY A 160 5.39 8.59 -9.69
CA GLY A 160 4.45 9.27 -8.79
C GLY A 160 3.78 8.30 -7.83
N LEU A 161 3.33 7.14 -8.33
CA LEU A 161 2.74 6.08 -7.51
C LEU A 161 3.74 5.52 -6.48
N LEU A 162 4.96 5.18 -6.91
CA LEU A 162 5.99 4.63 -6.04
C LEU A 162 6.42 5.65 -4.96
N ALA A 163 6.57 6.92 -5.31
CA ALA A 163 6.87 7.98 -4.35
C ALA A 163 5.78 8.13 -3.28
N GLN A 164 4.50 8.01 -3.66
CA GLN A 164 3.40 8.03 -2.68
C GLN A 164 3.35 6.77 -1.82
N ILE A 165 3.59 5.59 -2.40
CA ILE A 165 3.73 4.35 -1.62
C ILE A 165 4.87 4.49 -0.60
N ALA A 166 6.01 5.04 -1.01
CA ALA A 166 7.14 5.28 -0.12
C ALA A 166 6.78 6.24 1.01
N ARG A 167 6.18 7.40 0.69
CA ARG A 167 5.71 8.37 1.69
C ARG A 167 4.81 7.71 2.74
N VAL A 168 3.81 6.95 2.30
CA VAL A 168 2.86 6.29 3.21
C VAL A 168 3.55 5.19 4.04
N THR A 169 4.50 4.46 3.43
CA THR A 169 5.30 3.42 4.10
C THR A 169 6.16 4.00 5.22
N HIS A 170 6.90 5.07 4.92
CA HIS A 170 7.74 5.79 5.89
C HIS A 170 6.90 6.43 6.99
N ALA A 171 5.79 7.09 6.65
CA ALA A 171 4.87 7.65 7.64
C ALA A 171 4.33 6.58 8.60
N ALA A 172 3.93 5.42 8.07
CA ALA A 172 3.48 4.31 8.91
C ALA A 172 4.59 3.74 9.80
N SER A 173 5.82 3.64 9.29
CA SER A 173 6.97 3.22 10.09
C SER A 173 7.21 4.19 11.25
N HIS A 174 7.21 5.50 10.96
CA HIS A 174 7.42 6.54 11.96
C HIS A 174 6.32 6.53 13.02
N PHE A 175 5.06 6.38 12.60
CA PHE A 175 3.91 6.27 13.49
C PHE A 175 4.03 5.08 14.45
N ARG A 176 4.42 3.92 13.93
CA ARG A 176 4.62 2.69 14.73
C ARG A 176 5.76 2.85 15.73
N SER A 177 6.88 3.43 15.30
CA SER A 177 8.04 3.68 16.17
C SER A 177 7.70 4.68 17.28
N ALA A 178 6.98 5.76 16.98
CA ALA A 178 6.54 6.73 17.97
C ALA A 178 5.64 6.09 19.03
N LEU A 179 4.65 5.28 18.62
CA LEU A 179 3.80 4.53 19.54
C LEU A 179 4.58 3.54 20.41
N ALA A 180 5.54 2.82 19.82
CA ALA A 180 6.39 1.88 20.57
C ALA A 180 7.29 2.59 21.60
N ALA A 181 7.68 3.84 21.33
CA ALA A 181 8.42 4.69 22.25
C ALA A 181 7.52 5.42 23.28
N GLY A 182 6.21 5.22 23.26
CA GLY A 182 5.26 5.90 24.15
C GLY A 182 5.04 7.39 23.84
N LEU A 183 5.44 7.85 22.64
CA LEU A 183 5.25 9.23 22.21
C LEU A 183 3.83 9.45 21.71
N SER A 184 3.22 10.60 22.05
CA SER A 184 1.90 10.96 21.52
C SER A 184 1.98 11.16 20.01
N THR A 185 1.11 10.48 19.27
CA THR A 185 1.10 10.53 17.81
C THR A 185 0.06 11.49 17.22
N GLY A 186 -0.54 12.35 18.06
CA GLY A 186 -1.48 13.39 17.63
C GLY A 186 -1.00 14.79 17.97
N ALA A 187 -1.01 15.67 16.96
CA ALA A 187 -1.20 17.10 17.21
C ALA A 187 -2.59 17.27 17.84
N SER A 188 -2.64 17.97 18.96
CA SER A 188 -3.85 18.30 19.69
C SER A 188 -4.84 19.06 18.80
N GLY A 189 -6.12 18.67 18.87
CA GLY A 189 -7.29 19.55 18.70
C GLY A 189 -7.45 20.29 17.38
#